data_AF-A0A3D5KKP1-F1
#
_entry.id   AF-A0A3D5KKP1-F1
#
_cell.length_a   1.000
_cell.length_b   1.000
_cell.length_c   1.000
_cell.angle_alpha   90.00
_cell.angle_beta   90.00
_cell.angle_gamma   90.00
#
_symmetry.space_group_name_H-M   'P 1'
#
loop_
_entity.id
_entity.type
_entity.pdbx_description
1 polymer ?
#
loop_
_entity_poly.entity_id
_entity_poly.type
_entity_poly.pdbx_seq_one_letter_code
_entity_poly.pdbx_strand_id
1 'polypeptide(L)'
;MTQETLDSYCQILGISENASIEDIKRAYRQKAKLLHPDKNKNSDAHEQFILLNEAYDCLLSIKSGAQTVTIESDPYSYEDWFRQTQEEARQRAREYAQMRYEEYKKTDQYKKSQAAKMVVEHLYFISCVALMLSPLWGILFNGGLGFFAGILITFVTVQYWAGIFREKIELDFPAFFESILIVVKTRTFRLFVLIPLNIYLFVRFTLNTQVTLLTLGLIFLSLHLLIFLASKKLAILKPVSWSIIFLALVPTLFNLFFLFNFIFSSNPTIEKYSFVHKTEWYGSRRRHNSGSYQKTSYIDLENNKYEEYPWFRMFLDFEAMQYKSEITYTFEDGLFGLRVLKGFEFTK
;
A
#
# COMPACT_ATOMS: atom_id res chain seq x y z
N MET A 1 -6.11 -31.10 -16.20
CA MET A 1 -6.92 -30.95 -14.96
C MET A 1 -8.40 -30.74 -15.33
N THR A 2 -9.31 -31.59 -14.85
CA THR A 2 -10.75 -31.49 -15.13
C THR A 2 -11.44 -30.56 -14.14
N GLN A 3 -12.55 -29.92 -14.53
CA GLN A 3 -13.38 -29.12 -13.63
C GLN A 3 -13.74 -29.89 -12.34
N GLU A 4 -14.00 -31.20 -12.49
CA GLU A 4 -14.28 -32.12 -11.39
C GLU A 4 -13.19 -32.16 -10.29
N THR A 5 -11.91 -32.07 -10.67
CA THR A 5 -10.81 -32.03 -9.68
C THR A 5 -10.77 -30.70 -8.91
N LEU A 6 -11.12 -29.59 -9.55
CA LEU A 6 -11.21 -28.29 -8.88
C LEU A 6 -12.38 -28.24 -7.91
N ASP A 7 -13.53 -28.77 -8.32
CA ASP A 7 -14.72 -28.85 -7.49
C ASP A 7 -14.44 -29.72 -6.26
N SER A 8 -13.75 -30.86 -6.45
CA SER A 8 -13.27 -31.71 -5.35
C SER A 8 -12.36 -30.95 -4.38
N TYR A 9 -11.38 -30.19 -4.88
CA TYR A 9 -10.51 -29.38 -4.01
C TYR A 9 -11.25 -28.27 -3.27
N CYS A 10 -12.23 -27.63 -3.91
CA CYS A 10 -13.10 -26.66 -3.24
C CYS A 10 -13.92 -27.32 -2.14
N GLN A 11 -14.43 -28.53 -2.36
CA GLN A 11 -15.14 -29.33 -1.34
C GLN A 11 -14.22 -29.73 -0.18
N ILE A 12 -12.97 -30.14 -0.47
CA ILE A 12 -11.95 -30.46 0.55
C ILE A 12 -11.68 -29.23 1.43
N LEU A 13 -11.68 -28.01 0.89
CA LEU A 13 -11.59 -26.79 1.69
C LEU A 13 -12.92 -26.34 2.27
N GLY A 14 -14.05 -26.82 1.75
CA GLY A 14 -15.40 -26.43 2.17
C GLY A 14 -15.75 -25.01 1.73
N ILE A 15 -15.35 -24.63 0.52
CA ILE A 15 -15.54 -23.29 -0.05
C ILE A 15 -16.27 -23.36 -1.39
N SER A 16 -16.85 -22.25 -1.81
CA SER A 16 -17.41 -22.09 -3.16
C SER A 16 -16.30 -21.95 -4.21
N GLU A 17 -16.55 -22.35 -5.46
CA GLU A 17 -15.66 -22.11 -6.61
C GLU A 17 -15.32 -20.62 -6.80
N ASN A 18 -16.24 -19.73 -6.41
CA ASN A 18 -16.07 -18.28 -6.46
C ASN A 18 -15.36 -17.69 -5.24
N ALA A 19 -14.88 -18.53 -4.32
CA ALA A 19 -14.16 -18.09 -3.13
C ALA A 19 -12.93 -17.24 -3.47
N SER A 20 -12.71 -16.22 -2.65
CA SER A 20 -11.52 -15.37 -2.75
C SER A 20 -10.27 -16.10 -2.24
N ILE A 21 -9.09 -15.58 -2.57
CA ILE A 21 -7.82 -16.08 -2.01
C ILE A 21 -7.82 -16.02 -0.47
N GLU A 22 -8.50 -15.03 0.12
CA GLU A 22 -8.61 -14.91 1.57
C GLU A 22 -9.50 -16.00 2.16
N ASP A 23 -10.60 -16.35 1.49
CA ASP A 23 -11.48 -17.45 1.90
C ASP A 23 -10.75 -18.79 1.84
N ILE A 24 -9.98 -19.04 0.77
CA ILE A 24 -9.11 -20.22 0.63
C ILE A 24 -8.14 -20.32 1.80
N LYS A 25 -7.41 -19.23 2.09
CA LYS A 25 -6.46 -19.18 3.21
C LYS A 25 -7.14 -19.37 4.57
N ARG A 26 -8.32 -18.78 4.76
CA ARG A 26 -9.09 -18.90 6.01
C ARG A 26 -9.57 -20.33 6.23
N ALA A 27 -10.19 -20.94 5.22
CA ALA A 27 -10.68 -22.31 5.26
C ALA A 27 -9.54 -23.31 5.50
N TYR A 28 -8.41 -23.11 4.81
CA TYR A 28 -7.20 -23.90 5.04
C TYR A 28 -6.73 -23.83 6.49
N ARG A 29 -6.58 -22.64 7.09
CA ARG A 29 -6.13 -22.52 8.49
C ARG A 29 -7.08 -23.21 9.47
N GLN A 30 -8.39 -23.10 9.25
CA GLN A 30 -9.41 -23.73 10.09
C GLN A 30 -9.32 -25.26 10.00
N LYS A 31 -9.30 -25.81 8.78
CA LYS A 31 -9.18 -27.26 8.57
C LYS A 31 -7.83 -27.80 8.99
N ALA A 32 -6.73 -27.07 8.75
CA ALA A 32 -5.39 -27.48 9.17
C ALA A 32 -5.31 -27.62 10.70
N LYS A 33 -5.96 -26.75 11.46
CA LYS A 33 -6.05 -26.89 12.93
C LYS A 33 -6.80 -28.15 13.36
N LEU A 34 -7.85 -28.52 12.62
CA LEU A 34 -8.72 -29.65 12.93
C LEU A 34 -8.16 -30.98 12.45
N LEU A 35 -7.44 -31.01 11.33
CA LEU A 35 -6.99 -32.22 10.65
C LEU A 35 -5.53 -32.59 10.95
N HIS A 36 -4.74 -31.69 11.53
CA HIS A 36 -3.33 -31.96 11.82
C HIS A 36 -3.17 -33.17 12.75
N PRO A 37 -2.31 -34.17 12.42
CA PRO A 37 -2.20 -35.44 13.17
C PRO A 37 -1.87 -35.29 14.66
N ASP A 38 -1.10 -34.26 15.05
CA ASP A 38 -0.83 -33.94 16.46
C ASP A 38 -2.11 -33.60 17.27
N LYS A 39 -3.16 -33.09 16.61
CA LYS A 39 -4.44 -32.71 17.24
C LYS A 39 -5.59 -33.67 16.93
N ASN A 40 -5.53 -34.33 15.79
CA ASN A 40 -6.53 -35.30 15.34
C ASN A 40 -5.95 -36.71 15.35
N LYS A 41 -6.51 -37.56 16.22
CA LYS A 41 -6.05 -38.95 16.42
C LYS A 41 -6.75 -39.96 15.51
N ASN A 42 -7.59 -39.52 14.58
CA ASN A 42 -8.23 -40.43 13.62
C ASN A 42 -7.18 -41.09 12.71
N SER A 43 -7.45 -42.32 12.29
CA SER A 43 -6.53 -43.10 11.44
C SER A 43 -6.30 -42.47 10.06
N ASP A 44 -7.25 -41.66 9.59
CA ASP A 44 -7.22 -40.96 8.30
C ASP A 44 -6.70 -39.51 8.39
N ALA A 45 -6.40 -39.01 9.59
CA ALA A 45 -6.00 -37.61 9.80
C ALA A 45 -4.77 -37.22 8.97
N HIS A 46 -3.80 -38.14 8.85
CA HIS A 46 -2.59 -37.93 8.06
C HIS A 46 -2.90 -37.72 6.57
N GLU A 47 -3.72 -38.60 5.98
CA GLU A 47 -4.08 -38.52 4.57
C GLU A 47 -4.97 -37.31 4.29
N GLN A 48 -5.94 -37.03 5.16
CA GLN A 48 -6.78 -35.84 5.06
C GLN A 48 -5.98 -34.53 5.15
N PHE A 49 -4.95 -34.48 6.00
CA PHE A 49 -4.07 -33.32 6.08
C PHE A 49 -3.21 -33.17 4.82
N ILE A 50 -2.75 -34.27 4.22
CA ILE A 50 -2.03 -34.22 2.93
C ILE A 50 -2.93 -33.66 1.83
N LEU A 51 -4.14 -34.21 1.69
CA LEU A 51 -5.14 -33.76 0.71
C LEU A 51 -5.52 -32.29 0.91
N LEU A 52 -5.63 -31.83 2.17
CA LEU A 52 -5.90 -30.42 2.46
C LEU A 52 -4.79 -29.49 1.94
N ASN A 53 -3.52 -29.84 2.14
CA ASN A 53 -2.39 -29.03 1.70
C ASN A 53 -2.27 -29.00 0.17
N GLU A 54 -2.47 -30.16 -0.47
CA GLU A 54 -2.52 -30.29 -1.92
C GLU A 54 -3.61 -29.42 -2.54
N ALA A 55 -4.85 -29.53 -2.02
CA ALA A 55 -5.97 -28.72 -2.48
C ALA A 55 -5.72 -27.22 -2.28
N TYR A 56 -5.13 -26.83 -1.13
CA TYR A 56 -4.80 -25.44 -0.85
C TYR A 56 -3.77 -24.87 -1.83
N ASP A 57 -2.67 -25.59 -2.08
CA ASP A 57 -1.61 -25.13 -2.97
C ASP A 57 -2.09 -25.02 -4.42
N CYS A 58 -2.88 -25.99 -4.87
CA CYS A 58 -3.50 -25.99 -6.21
C CYS A 58 -4.47 -24.81 -6.40
N LEU A 59 -5.41 -24.61 -5.47
CA LEU A 59 -6.38 -23.51 -5.60
C LEU A 59 -5.69 -22.14 -5.53
N LEU A 60 -4.64 -22.00 -4.72
CA LEU A 60 -3.89 -20.77 -4.60
C LEU A 60 -3.09 -20.45 -5.88
N SER A 61 -2.45 -21.45 -6.51
CA SER A 61 -1.68 -21.24 -7.75
C SER A 61 -2.57 -20.77 -8.90
N ILE A 62 -3.77 -21.35 -9.03
CA ILE A 62 -4.76 -20.98 -10.04
C ILE A 62 -5.31 -19.58 -9.80
N LYS A 63 -5.80 -19.30 -8.59
CA LYS A 63 -6.42 -17.99 -8.27
C LYS A 63 -5.43 -16.84 -8.25
N SER A 64 -4.15 -17.08 -7.97
CA SER A 64 -3.12 -16.04 -7.96
C SER A 64 -2.70 -15.59 -9.37
N GLY A 65 -3.23 -16.22 -10.43
CA GLY A 65 -2.94 -15.86 -11.82
C GLY A 65 -1.49 -16.16 -12.23
N ALA A 66 -0.77 -16.96 -11.46
CA ALA A 66 0.59 -17.37 -11.78
C ALA A 66 0.67 -18.17 -13.10
N GLN A 67 -0.46 -18.70 -13.58
CA GLN A 67 -0.47 -19.69 -14.65
C GLN A 67 -1.55 -19.54 -15.71
N THR A 68 -2.46 -18.56 -15.60
CA THR A 68 -3.40 -18.28 -16.69
C THR A 68 -2.66 -17.94 -18.00
N VAL A 69 -1.40 -17.50 -17.93
CA VAL A 69 -0.53 -17.18 -19.07
C VAL A 69 0.14 -18.41 -19.70
N THR A 70 0.28 -19.53 -18.98
CA THR A 70 0.98 -20.74 -19.49
C THR A 70 0.06 -21.78 -20.13
N ILE A 71 -1.26 -21.65 -19.95
CA ILE A 71 -2.26 -22.62 -20.42
C ILE A 71 -2.38 -22.64 -21.96
N GLU A 72 -2.05 -21.53 -22.63
CA GLU A 72 -2.20 -21.40 -24.09
C GLU A 72 -1.01 -21.93 -24.90
N SER A 73 0.14 -22.21 -24.29
CA SER A 73 1.40 -22.42 -25.03
C SER A 73 1.82 -23.88 -25.27
N ASP A 74 1.46 -24.85 -24.40
CA ASP A 74 1.74 -26.29 -24.60
C ASP A 74 0.99 -27.17 -23.57
N PRO A 75 0.01 -27.99 -23.97
CA PRO A 75 -0.71 -28.90 -23.07
C PRO A 75 0.15 -29.97 -22.38
N TYR A 76 1.25 -30.43 -22.99
CA TYR A 76 2.15 -31.44 -22.37
C TYR A 76 2.92 -30.84 -21.20
N SER A 77 3.41 -29.60 -21.34
CA SER A 77 4.12 -28.88 -20.28
C SER A 77 3.25 -28.61 -19.04
N TYR A 78 1.94 -28.50 -19.19
CA TYR A 78 1.01 -28.24 -18.08
C TYR A 78 0.83 -29.46 -17.17
N GLU A 79 0.64 -30.64 -17.76
CA GLU A 79 0.38 -31.87 -17.02
C GLU A 79 1.61 -32.26 -16.17
N ASP A 80 2.81 -32.12 -16.73
CA ASP A 80 4.06 -32.37 -16.02
C ASP A 80 4.28 -31.38 -14.87
N TRP A 81 4.04 -30.08 -15.09
CA TRP A 81 4.12 -29.07 -14.04
C TRP A 81 3.09 -29.34 -12.92
N PHE A 82 1.87 -29.76 -13.28
CA PHE A 82 0.81 -30.04 -12.31
C PHE A 82 1.19 -31.22 -11.42
N ARG A 83 1.68 -32.31 -12.03
CA ARG A 83 2.20 -33.48 -11.30
C ARG A 83 3.33 -33.10 -10.36
N GLN A 84 4.31 -32.34 -10.85
CA GLN A 84 5.42 -31.88 -10.03
C GLN A 84 4.92 -31.03 -8.84
N THR A 85 4.01 -30.09 -9.08
CA THR A 85 3.45 -29.22 -8.03
C THR A 85 2.66 -30.02 -7.00
N GLN A 86 1.90 -31.01 -7.46
CA GLN A 86 1.14 -31.92 -6.61
C GLN A 86 2.06 -32.77 -5.74
N GLU A 87 3.12 -33.33 -6.32
CA GLU A 87 4.14 -34.10 -5.60
C GLU A 87 4.88 -33.26 -4.57
N GLU A 88 5.32 -32.05 -4.93
CA GLU A 88 5.96 -31.10 -4.02
C GLU A 88 5.03 -30.68 -2.87
N ALA A 89 3.74 -30.43 -3.16
CA ALA A 89 2.75 -30.12 -2.14
C ALA A 89 2.54 -31.30 -1.19
N ARG A 90 2.44 -32.53 -1.72
CA ARG A 90 2.31 -33.75 -0.91
C ARG A 90 3.54 -34.02 -0.06
N GLN A 91 4.74 -33.82 -0.60
CA GLN A 91 5.99 -33.99 0.15
C GLN A 91 6.05 -33.02 1.33
N ARG A 92 5.81 -31.72 1.09
CA ARG A 92 5.74 -30.72 2.16
C ARG A 92 4.65 -31.05 3.17
N ALA A 93 3.49 -31.52 2.72
CA ALA A 93 2.41 -31.91 3.62
C ALA A 93 2.76 -33.10 4.51
N ARG A 94 3.51 -34.09 3.99
CA ARG A 94 4.03 -35.22 4.79
C ARG A 94 5.01 -34.73 5.86
N GLU A 95 5.91 -33.83 5.51
CA GLU A 95 6.83 -33.20 6.47
C GLU A 95 6.06 -32.47 7.56
N TYR A 96 5.09 -31.62 7.18
CA TYR A 96 4.25 -30.88 8.12
C TYR A 96 3.41 -31.80 9.02
N ALA A 97 2.92 -32.92 8.48
CA ALA A 97 2.13 -33.89 9.23
C ALA A 97 2.94 -34.62 10.33
N GLN A 98 4.26 -34.70 10.18
CA GLN A 98 5.17 -35.30 11.16
C GLN A 98 5.63 -34.32 12.24
N MET A 99 5.52 -33.01 12.00
CA MET A 99 5.88 -31.97 12.97
C MET A 99 4.85 -31.87 14.09
N ARG A 100 5.19 -31.17 15.18
CA ARG A 100 4.17 -30.75 16.16
C ARG A 100 3.36 -29.59 15.58
N TYR A 101 2.08 -29.48 15.94
CA TYR A 101 1.22 -28.43 15.37
C TYR A 101 1.74 -27.01 15.62
N GLU A 102 2.30 -26.77 16.80
CA GLU A 102 2.88 -25.45 17.15
C GLU A 102 4.16 -25.13 16.36
N GLU A 103 4.87 -26.14 15.87
CA GLU A 103 6.01 -25.98 14.97
C GLU A 103 5.54 -25.75 13.53
N TYR A 104 4.53 -26.50 13.09
CA TYR A 104 3.87 -26.28 11.80
C TYR A 104 3.35 -24.84 11.64
N LYS A 105 2.79 -24.24 12.69
CA LYS A 105 2.38 -22.82 12.69
C LYS A 105 3.51 -21.82 12.37
N LYS A 106 4.77 -22.21 12.57
CA LYS A 106 5.94 -21.36 12.31
C LYS A 106 6.44 -21.46 10.88
N THR A 107 5.93 -22.40 10.09
CA THR A 107 6.30 -22.61 8.69
C THR A 107 5.89 -21.43 7.80
N ASP A 108 6.59 -21.26 6.69
CA ASP A 108 6.31 -20.22 5.70
C ASP A 108 4.90 -20.32 5.12
N GLN A 109 4.40 -21.54 4.86
CA GLN A 109 3.07 -21.76 4.31
C GLN A 109 1.99 -21.26 5.26
N TYR A 110 2.08 -21.64 6.54
CA TYR A 110 1.12 -21.20 7.54
C TYR A 110 1.20 -19.68 7.76
N LYS A 111 2.42 -19.13 7.92
CA LYS A 111 2.66 -17.69 8.07
C LYS A 111 2.10 -16.87 6.89
N LYS A 112 2.36 -17.28 5.65
CA LYS A 112 1.82 -16.61 4.45
C LYS A 112 0.30 -16.67 4.37
N SER A 113 -0.31 -17.73 4.89
CA SER A 113 -1.78 -17.83 4.95
C SER A 113 -2.36 -16.81 5.94
N GLN A 114 -1.72 -16.60 7.11
CA GLN A 114 -2.21 -15.71 8.16
C GLN A 114 -1.72 -14.26 8.11
N ALA A 115 -0.69 -13.94 7.31
CA ALA A 115 -0.02 -12.64 7.32
C ALA A 115 -0.99 -11.45 7.19
N ALA A 116 -1.92 -11.49 6.23
CA ALA A 116 -2.90 -10.42 6.04
C ALA A 116 -3.83 -10.28 7.26
N LYS A 117 -4.30 -11.39 7.83
CA LYS A 117 -5.13 -11.40 9.04
C LYS A 117 -4.38 -10.79 10.21
N MET A 118 -3.13 -11.21 10.42
CA MET A 118 -2.27 -10.71 11.50
C MET A 118 -2.04 -9.19 11.38
N VAL A 119 -1.79 -8.68 10.17
CA VAL A 119 -1.67 -7.24 9.93
C VAL A 119 -2.98 -6.51 10.25
N VAL A 120 -4.11 -7.01 9.77
CA VAL A 120 -5.43 -6.40 10.02
C VAL A 120 -5.76 -6.39 11.50
N GLU A 121 -5.54 -7.48 12.23
CA GLU A 121 -5.81 -7.58 13.67
C GLU A 121 -4.98 -6.57 14.48
N HIS A 122 -3.70 -6.41 14.16
CA HIS A 122 -2.84 -5.43 14.83
C HIS A 122 -3.17 -3.99 14.43
N LEU A 123 -3.46 -3.71 13.15
CA LEU A 123 -3.89 -2.38 12.72
C LEU A 123 -5.22 -1.98 13.36
N TYR A 124 -6.14 -2.93 13.49
CA TYR A 124 -7.40 -2.75 14.18
C TYR A 124 -7.19 -2.50 15.68
N PHE A 125 -6.28 -3.24 16.33
CA PHE A 125 -5.89 -2.95 17.72
C PHE A 125 -5.28 -1.54 17.87
N ILE A 126 -4.32 -1.18 17.00
CA ILE A 126 -3.67 0.14 17.01
C ILE A 126 -4.68 1.27 16.79
N SER A 127 -5.62 1.12 15.85
CA SER A 127 -6.65 2.13 15.60
C SER A 127 -7.57 2.31 16.81
N CYS A 128 -7.86 1.23 17.55
CA CYS A 128 -8.65 1.30 18.77
C CYS A 128 -7.90 2.03 19.88
N VAL A 129 -6.60 1.75 20.07
CA VAL A 129 -5.76 2.52 20.99
C VAL A 129 -5.74 4.00 20.59
N ALA A 130 -5.62 4.33 19.31
CA ALA A 130 -5.65 5.71 18.84
C ALA A 130 -6.99 6.42 19.15
N LEU A 131 -8.12 5.72 18.99
CA LEU A 131 -9.45 6.21 19.35
C LEU A 131 -9.66 6.35 20.86
N MET A 132 -9.04 5.49 21.67
CA MET A 132 -9.04 5.65 23.13
C MET A 132 -8.25 6.89 23.57
N LEU A 133 -7.21 7.22 22.83
CA LEU A 133 -6.37 8.39 23.07
C LEU A 133 -6.95 9.67 22.44
N SER A 134 -8.11 9.61 21.75
CA SER A 134 -8.71 10.80 21.12
C SER A 134 -8.94 11.98 22.06
N PRO A 135 -9.30 11.82 23.36
CA PRO A 135 -9.38 12.96 24.27
C PRO A 135 -8.02 13.65 24.48
N LEU A 136 -6.92 12.87 24.55
CA LEU A 136 -5.56 13.42 24.73
C LEU A 136 -5.11 14.18 23.47
N TRP A 137 -5.33 13.60 22.29
CA TRP A 137 -5.07 14.29 21.02
C TRP A 137 -5.92 15.56 20.89
N GLY A 138 -7.20 15.49 21.28
CA GLY A 138 -8.10 16.63 21.29
C GLY A 138 -7.59 17.78 22.15
N ILE A 139 -7.08 17.48 23.35
CA ILE A 139 -6.43 18.49 24.21
C ILE A 139 -5.22 19.13 23.49
N LEU A 140 -4.36 18.32 22.89
CA LEU A 140 -3.12 18.79 22.26
C LEU A 140 -3.36 19.76 21.09
N PHE A 141 -4.38 19.51 20.26
CA PHE A 141 -4.61 20.31 19.05
C PHE A 141 -5.65 21.42 19.22
N ASN A 142 -6.70 21.18 20.02
CA ASN A 142 -7.87 22.07 20.12
C ASN A 142 -8.26 22.40 21.57
N GLY A 143 -7.38 22.15 22.54
CA GLY A 143 -7.61 22.45 23.96
C GLY A 143 -8.86 21.77 24.53
N GLY A 144 -9.61 22.50 25.36
CA GLY A 144 -10.79 21.95 26.06
C GLY A 144 -11.92 21.48 25.13
N LEU A 145 -12.19 22.18 24.03
CA LEU A 145 -13.19 21.77 23.04
C LEU A 145 -12.81 20.43 22.39
N GLY A 146 -11.53 20.27 22.04
CA GLY A 146 -11.01 19.02 21.50
C GLY A 146 -11.11 17.86 22.49
N PHE A 147 -10.90 18.10 23.78
CA PHE A 147 -11.07 17.06 24.81
C PHE A 147 -12.48 16.46 24.81
N PHE A 148 -13.51 17.31 24.86
CA PHE A 148 -14.90 16.85 24.88
C PHE A 148 -15.32 16.18 23.58
N ALA A 149 -14.88 16.72 22.43
CA ALA A 149 -15.06 16.06 21.14
C ALA A 149 -14.37 14.68 21.11
N GLY A 150 -13.17 14.59 21.67
CA GLY A 150 -12.44 13.34 21.81
C GLY A 150 -13.17 12.32 22.68
N ILE A 151 -13.73 12.73 23.83
CA ILE A 151 -14.57 11.86 24.68
C ILE A 151 -15.79 11.35 23.91
N LEU A 152 -16.46 12.24 23.17
CA LEU A 152 -17.62 11.87 22.37
C LEU A 152 -17.26 10.82 21.30
N ILE A 153 -16.12 11.00 20.62
CA ILE A 153 -15.61 10.02 19.66
C ILE A 153 -15.35 8.67 20.34
N THR A 154 -14.66 8.66 21.48
CA THR A 154 -14.40 7.42 22.23
C THR A 154 -15.70 6.74 22.64
N PHE A 155 -16.69 7.50 23.11
CA PHE A 155 -17.99 6.98 23.53
C PHE A 155 -18.81 6.39 22.38
N VAL A 156 -18.93 7.10 21.26
CA VAL A 156 -19.67 6.60 20.08
C VAL A 156 -18.97 5.39 19.48
N THR A 157 -17.64 5.37 19.49
CA THR A 157 -16.88 4.28 18.89
C THR A 157 -16.77 3.05 19.79
N VAL A 158 -17.03 3.15 21.11
CA VAL A 158 -16.79 2.06 22.08
C VAL A 158 -17.45 0.75 21.68
N GLN A 159 -18.64 0.80 21.05
CA GLN A 159 -19.34 -0.41 20.61
C GLN A 159 -18.60 -1.17 19.51
N TYR A 160 -17.84 -0.45 18.68
CA TYR A 160 -17.05 -1.05 17.61
C TYR A 160 -15.84 -1.80 18.13
N TRP A 161 -15.20 -1.32 19.20
CA TRP A 161 -13.94 -1.89 19.69
C TRP A 161 -14.02 -2.59 21.05
N ALA A 162 -15.17 -2.55 21.74
CA ALA A 162 -15.41 -3.38 22.91
C ALA A 162 -15.29 -4.89 22.62
N GLY A 163 -15.56 -5.31 21.37
CA GLY A 163 -15.37 -6.69 20.92
C GLY A 163 -13.92 -7.16 21.00
N ILE A 164 -12.95 -6.26 20.76
CA ILE A 164 -11.50 -6.56 20.84
C ILE A 164 -11.08 -6.98 22.23
N PHE A 165 -11.62 -6.34 23.27
CA PHE A 165 -11.26 -6.69 24.64
C PHE A 165 -11.99 -7.94 25.14
N ARG A 166 -13.01 -8.41 24.40
CA ARG A 166 -13.69 -9.69 24.65
C ARG A 166 -13.01 -10.85 23.91
N GLU A 167 -12.55 -10.63 22.68
CA GLU A 167 -11.73 -11.58 21.96
C GLU A 167 -10.29 -11.52 22.48
N LYS A 168 -9.68 -12.65 22.84
CA LYS A 168 -8.26 -12.65 23.24
C LYS A 168 -7.37 -12.44 22.02
N ILE A 169 -7.17 -11.19 21.58
CA ILE A 169 -6.19 -10.86 20.55
C ILE A 169 -4.80 -11.15 21.12
N GLU A 170 -4.09 -12.11 20.51
CA GLU A 170 -2.68 -12.36 20.79
C GLU A 170 -1.84 -11.32 20.05
N LEU A 171 -1.30 -10.35 20.80
CA LEU A 171 -0.38 -9.33 20.26
C LEU A 171 1.03 -9.93 20.16
N ASP A 172 1.44 -10.27 18.95
CA ASP A 172 2.79 -10.75 18.62
C ASP A 172 3.44 -9.74 17.67
N PHE A 173 4.07 -8.71 18.26
CA PHE A 173 4.72 -7.64 17.50
C PHE A 173 5.83 -8.15 16.55
N PRO A 174 6.73 -9.07 16.96
CA PRO A 174 7.66 -9.70 16.03
C PRO A 174 6.97 -10.34 14.82
N ALA A 175 5.93 -11.16 15.04
CA ALA A 175 5.21 -11.79 13.94
C ALA A 175 4.41 -10.78 13.09
N PHE A 176 3.93 -9.69 13.70
CA PHE A 176 3.27 -8.58 13.01
C PHE A 176 4.21 -7.90 12.02
N PHE A 177 5.43 -7.53 12.43
CA PHE A 177 6.40 -6.92 11.52
C PHE A 177 6.80 -7.87 10.38
N GLU A 178 7.00 -9.17 10.68
CA GLU A 178 7.22 -10.19 9.64
C GLU A 178 6.04 -10.28 8.67
N SER A 179 4.81 -10.22 9.19
CA SER A 179 3.60 -10.25 8.37
C SER A 179 3.43 -9.01 7.50
N ILE A 180 3.81 -7.82 7.99
CA ILE A 180 3.88 -6.61 7.16
C ILE A 180 4.82 -6.84 5.99
N LEU A 181 6.03 -7.37 6.24
CA LEU A 181 7.00 -7.64 5.18
C LEU A 181 6.47 -8.65 4.14
N ILE A 182 5.73 -9.67 4.58
CA ILE A 182 5.06 -10.62 3.69
C ILE A 182 4.01 -9.90 2.81
N VAL A 183 3.15 -9.07 3.42
CA VAL A 183 2.08 -8.36 2.71
C VAL A 183 2.66 -7.34 1.72
N VAL A 184 3.67 -6.56 2.12
CA VAL A 184 4.35 -5.57 1.27
C VAL A 184 4.99 -6.19 0.02
N LYS A 185 5.47 -7.44 0.10
CA LYS A 185 6.03 -8.16 -1.05
C LYS A 185 4.98 -8.55 -2.10
N THR A 186 3.70 -8.60 -1.74
CA THR A 186 2.63 -8.98 -2.67
C THR A 186 2.45 -7.93 -3.79
N ARG A 187 2.16 -8.39 -5.01
CA ARG A 187 1.95 -7.49 -6.17
C ARG A 187 0.74 -6.58 -5.96
N THR A 188 -0.33 -7.11 -5.38
CA THR A 188 -1.59 -6.41 -5.11
C THR A 188 -1.36 -5.22 -4.18
N PHE A 189 -0.72 -5.44 -3.02
CA PHE A 189 -0.45 -4.36 -2.08
C PHE A 189 0.41 -3.25 -2.69
N ARG A 190 1.44 -3.62 -3.48
CA ARG A 190 2.28 -2.62 -4.15
C ARG A 190 1.50 -1.75 -5.13
N LEU A 191 0.68 -2.35 -5.99
CA LEU A 191 -0.08 -1.63 -7.01
C LEU A 191 -1.19 -0.77 -6.41
N PHE A 192 -1.92 -1.28 -5.41
CA PHE A 192 -3.11 -0.61 -4.89
C PHE A 192 -2.88 0.25 -3.64
N VAL A 193 -1.75 0.08 -2.95
CA VAL A 193 -1.46 0.85 -1.72
C VAL A 193 -0.20 1.68 -1.90
N LEU A 194 0.95 1.06 -2.15
CA LEU A 194 2.23 1.79 -2.13
C LEU A 194 2.41 2.76 -3.30
N ILE A 195 2.00 2.40 -4.51
CA ILE A 195 2.10 3.31 -5.66
C ILE A 195 1.19 4.53 -5.47
N PRO A 196 -0.12 4.39 -5.18
CA PRO A 196 -0.99 5.54 -4.91
C PRO A 196 -0.50 6.39 -3.74
N LEU A 197 -0.04 5.75 -2.65
CA LEU A 197 0.54 6.46 -1.51
C LEU A 197 1.75 7.30 -1.93
N ASN A 198 2.67 6.74 -2.71
CA ASN A 198 3.85 7.47 -3.18
C ASN A 198 3.50 8.61 -4.13
N ILE A 199 2.51 8.43 -5.00
CA ILE A 199 2.00 9.51 -5.86
C ILE A 199 1.41 10.63 -4.99
N TYR A 200 0.59 10.27 -3.99
CA TYR A 200 0.01 11.22 -3.06
C TYR A 200 1.11 11.98 -2.30
N LEU A 201 2.09 11.29 -1.71
CA LEU A 201 3.18 11.92 -0.98
C LEU A 201 4.02 12.83 -1.89
N PHE A 202 4.29 12.38 -3.12
CA PHE A 202 5.05 13.17 -4.09
C PHE A 202 4.34 14.47 -4.45
N VAL A 203 3.05 14.40 -4.78
CA VAL A 203 2.27 15.58 -5.15
C VAL A 203 2.05 16.51 -3.95
N ARG A 204 1.83 15.97 -2.75
CA ARG A 204 1.51 16.77 -1.56
C ARG A 204 2.70 17.38 -0.86
N PHE A 205 3.86 16.74 -0.89
CA PHE A 205 5.02 17.16 -0.11
C PHE A 205 6.23 17.44 -0.99
N THR A 206 6.56 16.52 -1.89
CA THR A 206 7.74 16.67 -2.75
C THR A 206 7.61 17.84 -3.73
N LEU A 207 6.50 17.92 -4.48
CA LEU A 207 6.26 19.03 -5.41
C LEU A 207 5.98 20.37 -4.73
N ASN A 208 5.60 20.35 -3.46
CA ASN A 208 5.44 21.57 -2.65
C ASN A 208 6.78 22.06 -2.07
N THR A 209 7.87 21.32 -2.23
CA THR A 209 9.20 21.79 -1.86
C THR A 209 9.79 22.59 -3.02
N GLN A 210 10.40 23.75 -2.75
CA GLN A 210 11.00 24.64 -3.74
C GLN A 210 12.32 24.04 -4.27
N VAL A 211 12.21 22.94 -5.01
CA VAL A 211 13.30 22.22 -5.67
C VAL A 211 12.88 21.94 -7.12
N THR A 212 13.77 22.21 -8.08
CA THR A 212 13.44 22.09 -9.50
C THR A 212 13.22 20.63 -9.90
N LEU A 213 12.37 20.37 -10.90
CA LEU A 213 12.09 19.00 -11.36
C LEU A 213 13.37 18.24 -11.80
N LEU A 214 14.33 18.94 -12.39
CA LEU A 214 15.62 18.35 -12.78
C LEU A 214 16.40 17.90 -11.55
N THR A 215 16.50 18.74 -10.51
CA THR A 215 17.24 18.40 -9.29
C THR A 215 16.54 17.28 -8.52
N LEU A 216 15.20 17.29 -8.43
CA LEU A 216 14.43 16.16 -7.90
C LEU A 216 14.74 14.85 -8.65
N GLY A 217 14.76 14.89 -9.99
CA GLY A 217 15.10 13.73 -10.82
C GLY A 217 16.51 13.21 -10.57
N LEU A 218 17.50 14.10 -10.42
CA LEU A 218 18.88 13.73 -10.11
C LEU A 218 19.02 13.14 -8.70
N ILE A 219 18.34 13.70 -7.70
CA ILE A 219 18.31 13.13 -6.33
C ILE A 219 17.68 11.74 -6.37
N PHE A 220 16.56 11.58 -7.08
CA PHE A 220 15.88 10.30 -7.20
C PHE A 220 16.77 9.24 -7.87
N LEU A 221 17.43 9.57 -8.98
CA LEU A 221 18.35 8.68 -9.69
C LEU A 221 19.60 8.34 -8.86
N SER A 222 20.16 9.33 -8.15
CA SER A 222 21.31 9.09 -7.28
C SER A 222 20.95 8.17 -6.10
N LEU A 223 19.75 8.30 -5.53
CA LEU A 223 19.24 7.40 -4.50
C LEU A 223 19.06 5.96 -5.04
N HIS A 224 18.56 5.81 -6.26
CA HIS A 224 18.48 4.51 -6.94
C HIS A 224 19.86 3.88 -7.10
N LEU A 225 20.83 4.65 -7.61
CA LEU A 225 22.21 4.20 -7.78
C LEU A 225 22.85 3.81 -6.45
N LEU A 226 22.67 4.64 -5.41
CA LEU A 226 23.21 4.38 -4.08
C LEU A 226 22.67 3.06 -3.51
N ILE A 227 21.36 2.85 -3.57
CA ILE A 227 20.73 1.61 -3.09
C ILE A 227 21.18 0.42 -3.95
N PHE A 228 21.33 0.60 -5.25
CA PHE A 228 21.86 -0.43 -6.13
C PHE A 228 23.28 -0.85 -5.74
N LEU A 229 24.17 0.10 -5.50
CA LEU A 229 25.54 -0.16 -5.05
C LEU A 229 25.56 -0.78 -3.65
N ALA A 230 24.74 -0.29 -2.73
CA ALA A 230 24.62 -0.81 -1.37
C ALA A 230 24.14 -2.26 -1.35
N SER A 231 23.21 -2.63 -2.23
CA SER A 231 22.69 -4.01 -2.33
C SER A 231 23.77 -5.06 -2.62
N LYS A 232 24.86 -4.67 -3.30
CA LYS A 232 25.99 -5.58 -3.59
C LYS A 232 26.75 -5.96 -2.32
N LYS A 233 26.70 -5.10 -1.28
CA LYS A 233 27.41 -5.30 -0.01
C LYS A 233 26.49 -5.69 1.14
N LEU A 234 25.25 -5.20 1.18
CA LEU A 234 24.31 -5.46 2.28
C LEU A 234 23.55 -6.77 2.06
N ALA A 235 23.88 -7.80 2.84
CA ALA A 235 23.22 -9.11 2.82
C ALA A 235 21.69 -9.02 3.07
N ILE A 236 21.24 -8.01 3.82
CA ILE A 236 19.84 -7.78 4.18
C ILE A 236 18.96 -7.48 2.95
N LEU A 237 19.53 -6.96 1.85
CA LEU A 237 18.78 -6.60 0.64
C LEU A 237 18.65 -7.77 -0.36
N LYS A 238 19.45 -8.84 -0.22
CA LYS A 238 19.42 -10.03 -1.10
C LYS A 238 18.06 -10.75 -1.17
N PRO A 239 17.27 -10.90 -0.09
CA PRO A 239 15.99 -11.60 -0.15
C PRO A 239 14.83 -10.76 -0.72
N VAL A 240 15.07 -9.51 -1.14
CA VAL A 240 14.02 -8.60 -1.66
C VAL A 240 14.17 -8.48 -3.17
N SER A 241 13.07 -8.65 -3.92
CA SER A 241 13.14 -8.50 -5.37
C SER A 241 13.45 -7.05 -5.77
N TRP A 242 14.25 -6.87 -6.81
CA TRP A 242 14.61 -5.56 -7.35
C TRP A 242 13.40 -4.71 -7.73
N SER A 243 12.34 -5.35 -8.21
CA SER A 243 11.08 -4.66 -8.50
C SER A 243 10.49 -3.99 -7.24
N ILE A 244 10.59 -4.62 -6.07
CA ILE A 244 10.08 -4.05 -4.81
C ILE A 244 10.96 -2.89 -4.37
N ILE A 245 12.28 -3.05 -4.46
CA ILE A 245 13.23 -2.01 -4.06
C ILE A 245 12.95 -0.74 -4.89
N PHE A 246 12.95 -0.85 -6.22
CA PHE A 246 12.84 0.31 -7.09
C PHE A 246 11.42 0.87 -7.24
N LEU A 247 10.38 0.03 -7.27
CA LEU A 247 9.00 0.55 -7.44
C LEU A 247 8.33 0.96 -6.12
N ALA A 248 8.86 0.56 -4.97
CA ALA A 248 8.22 0.84 -3.68
C ALA A 248 9.16 1.46 -2.66
N LEU A 249 10.27 0.79 -2.32
CA LEU A 249 11.14 1.25 -1.23
C LEU A 249 11.80 2.60 -1.54
N VAL A 250 12.43 2.72 -2.73
CA VAL A 250 13.15 3.96 -3.08
C VAL A 250 12.21 5.16 -3.21
N PRO A 251 11.07 5.09 -3.91
CA PRO A 251 10.09 6.18 -3.92
C PRO A 251 9.61 6.56 -2.52
N THR A 252 9.38 5.57 -1.65
CA THR A 252 8.90 5.83 -0.29
C THR A 252 9.96 6.58 0.52
N LEU A 253 11.22 6.12 0.50
CA LEU A 253 12.31 6.81 1.19
C LEU A 253 12.54 8.22 0.66
N PHE A 254 12.48 8.38 -0.66
CA PHE A 254 12.60 9.68 -1.33
C PHE A 254 11.50 10.64 -0.85
N ASN A 255 10.23 10.22 -0.90
CA ASN A 255 9.11 11.04 -0.47
C ASN A 255 9.09 11.30 1.05
N LEU A 256 9.55 10.35 1.87
CA LEU A 256 9.63 10.53 3.32
C LEU A 256 10.56 11.69 3.70
N PHE A 257 11.67 11.88 2.98
CA PHE A 257 12.55 13.03 3.21
C PHE A 257 11.78 14.36 3.06
N PHE A 258 11.02 14.52 1.98
CA PHE A 258 10.23 15.74 1.74
C PHE A 258 9.03 15.88 2.66
N LEU A 259 8.43 14.77 3.07
CA LEU A 259 7.41 14.77 4.12
C LEU A 259 7.98 15.32 5.44
N PHE A 260 9.15 14.84 5.86
CA PHE A 260 9.82 15.35 7.04
C PHE A 260 10.20 16.82 6.90
N ASN A 261 10.69 17.22 5.72
CA ASN A 261 10.97 18.62 5.41
C ASN A 261 9.73 19.50 5.59
N PHE A 262 8.56 19.03 5.15
CA PHE A 262 7.28 19.76 5.26
C PHE A 262 6.70 19.78 6.67
N ILE A 263 6.86 18.69 7.43
CA ILE A 263 6.34 18.58 8.81
C ILE A 263 7.15 19.48 9.75
N PHE A 264 8.48 19.50 9.59
CA PHE A 264 9.38 20.23 10.47
C PHE A 264 9.76 21.62 9.94
N SER A 265 9.11 22.10 8.88
CA SER A 265 9.27 23.46 8.41
C SER A 265 8.69 24.47 9.41
N SER A 266 9.23 25.68 9.42
CA SER A 266 8.82 26.74 10.34
C SER A 266 9.05 28.13 9.73
N ASN A 267 8.79 29.19 10.49
CA ASN A 267 8.99 30.59 10.07
C ASN A 267 8.21 30.97 8.79
N PRO A 268 6.88 31.19 8.90
CA PRO A 268 6.06 31.47 7.74
C PRO A 268 6.44 32.79 7.07
N THR A 269 6.60 32.75 5.75
CA THR A 269 6.87 33.89 4.86
C THR A 269 5.72 34.02 3.87
N ILE A 270 5.15 35.22 3.78
CA ILE A 270 4.02 35.52 2.89
C ILE A 270 4.56 36.26 1.68
N GLU A 271 4.26 35.76 0.49
CA GLU A 271 4.65 36.38 -0.77
C GLU A 271 3.42 36.60 -1.65
N LYS A 272 3.29 37.81 -2.19
CA LYS A 272 2.13 38.22 -2.98
C LYS A 272 2.56 38.60 -4.40
N TYR A 273 1.84 38.09 -5.39
CA TYR A 273 2.13 38.32 -6.80
C TYR A 273 0.86 38.58 -7.60
N SER A 274 0.95 39.49 -8.55
CA SER A 274 -0.06 39.62 -9.62
C SER A 274 0.10 38.46 -10.60
N PHE A 275 -1.00 37.96 -11.15
CA PHE A 275 -0.99 36.89 -12.15
C PHE A 275 -1.92 37.16 -13.34
N VAL A 276 -1.58 36.55 -14.47
CA VAL A 276 -2.41 36.52 -15.67
C VAL A 276 -2.70 35.07 -16.03
N HIS A 277 -3.91 34.77 -16.48
CA HIS A 277 -4.24 33.44 -16.97
C HIS A 277 -3.51 33.15 -18.27
N LYS A 278 -2.84 32.00 -18.33
CA LYS A 278 -2.33 31.49 -19.60
C LYS A 278 -3.50 31.04 -20.46
N THR A 279 -3.56 31.52 -21.69
CA THR A 279 -4.59 31.14 -22.66
C THR A 279 -4.02 30.24 -23.74
N GLU A 280 -4.78 29.22 -24.13
CA GLU A 280 -4.39 28.29 -25.19
C GLU A 280 -5.47 28.26 -26.28
N TRP A 281 -5.04 28.18 -27.54
CA TRP A 281 -5.96 28.18 -28.68
C TRP A 281 -6.52 26.77 -28.89
N TYR A 282 -7.85 26.66 -28.86
CA TYR A 282 -8.56 25.42 -29.19
C TYR A 282 -9.35 25.60 -30.47
N GLY A 283 -8.97 24.88 -31.53
CA GLY A 283 -9.66 24.88 -32.81
C GLY A 283 -9.11 23.84 -33.80
N SER A 284 -9.84 23.61 -34.89
CA SER A 284 -9.43 22.67 -35.93
C SER A 284 -8.56 23.34 -36.98
N ARG A 285 -7.31 22.86 -37.19
CA ARG A 285 -6.41 23.34 -38.26
C ARG A 285 -7.00 23.28 -39.68
N ARG A 286 -8.04 22.45 -39.91
CA ARG A 286 -8.72 22.30 -41.22
C ARG A 286 -9.82 23.35 -41.47
N ARG A 287 -10.28 24.08 -40.46
CA ARG A 287 -11.27 25.15 -40.60
C ARG A 287 -10.68 26.42 -39.98
N HIS A 288 -10.17 27.31 -40.85
CA HIS A 288 -9.50 28.55 -40.46
C HIS A 288 -10.32 29.49 -39.55
N ASN A 289 -11.64 29.28 -39.40
CA ASN A 289 -12.54 30.14 -38.62
C ASN A 289 -13.26 29.45 -37.44
N SER A 290 -12.81 28.29 -36.95
CA SER A 290 -13.46 27.61 -35.81
C SER A 290 -12.49 27.34 -34.65
N GLY A 291 -11.99 28.39 -34.02
CA GLY A 291 -11.18 28.27 -32.81
C GLY A 291 -11.32 29.47 -31.88
N SER A 292 -11.08 29.25 -30.59
CA SER A 292 -11.14 30.27 -29.54
C SER A 292 -10.01 30.08 -28.55
N TYR A 293 -9.52 31.18 -27.97
CA TYR A 293 -8.58 31.13 -26.85
C TYR A 293 -9.35 30.82 -25.56
N GLN A 294 -8.90 29.80 -24.84
CA GLN A 294 -9.47 29.42 -23.55
C GLN A 294 -8.41 29.58 -22.46
N LYS A 295 -8.83 30.13 -21.30
CA LYS A 295 -7.99 30.19 -20.10
C LYS A 295 -7.70 28.78 -19.61
N THR A 296 -6.46 28.53 -19.21
CA THR A 296 -6.00 27.24 -18.68
C THR A 296 -5.94 27.26 -17.15
N SER A 297 -5.64 26.10 -16.55
CA SER A 297 -5.31 25.94 -15.13
C SER A 297 -3.95 26.55 -14.74
N TYR A 298 -3.20 27.08 -15.72
CA TYR A 298 -1.87 27.62 -15.52
C TYR A 298 -1.91 29.15 -15.47
N ILE A 299 -1.16 29.73 -14.53
CA ILE A 299 -1.02 31.18 -14.37
C ILE A 299 0.42 31.63 -14.62
N ASP A 300 0.56 32.80 -15.20
CA ASP A 300 1.85 33.48 -15.35
C ASP A 300 1.94 34.57 -14.27
N LEU A 301 2.97 34.49 -13.43
CA LEU A 301 3.23 35.44 -12.36
C LEU A 301 4.08 36.61 -12.86
N GLU A 302 3.90 37.78 -12.24
CA GLU A 302 4.75 38.94 -12.50
C GLU A 302 6.25 38.62 -12.41
N ASN A 303 7.03 39.25 -13.28
CA ASN A 303 8.49 39.04 -13.38
C ASN A 303 8.91 37.57 -13.56
N ASN A 304 8.05 36.72 -14.13
CA ASN A 304 8.28 35.28 -14.29
C ASN A 304 8.66 34.58 -12.98
N LYS A 305 8.08 34.99 -11.85
CA LYS A 305 8.33 34.33 -10.56
C LYS A 305 7.89 32.87 -10.58
N TYR A 306 8.74 31.97 -10.09
CA TYR A 306 8.50 30.52 -10.07
C TYR A 306 8.40 29.81 -11.43
N GLU A 307 9.05 30.32 -12.48
CA GLU A 307 9.03 29.66 -13.80
C GLU A 307 9.61 28.25 -13.77
N GLU A 308 10.68 28.04 -13.00
CA GLU A 308 11.33 26.73 -12.81
C GLU A 308 10.51 25.76 -11.95
N TYR A 309 9.39 26.21 -11.37
CA TYR A 309 8.51 25.44 -10.49
C TYR A 309 7.08 25.43 -11.06
N PRO A 310 6.82 24.74 -12.18
CA PRO A 310 5.50 24.75 -12.84
C PRO A 310 4.34 24.39 -11.91
N TRP A 311 4.60 23.57 -10.89
CA TRP A 311 3.61 23.16 -9.91
C TRP A 311 3.09 24.31 -9.05
N PHE A 312 3.88 25.36 -8.82
CA PHE A 312 3.45 26.55 -8.08
C PHE A 312 2.53 27.44 -8.92
N ARG A 313 2.43 27.18 -10.23
CA ARG A 313 1.67 27.96 -11.20
C ARG A 313 0.48 27.20 -11.79
N MET A 314 0.25 25.95 -11.39
CA MET A 314 -0.81 25.11 -11.92
C MET A 314 -1.86 24.79 -10.85
N PHE A 315 -3.12 25.13 -11.12
CA PHE A 315 -4.22 25.02 -10.17
C PHE A 315 -5.42 24.33 -10.82
N LEU A 316 -5.83 23.21 -10.26
CA LEU A 316 -6.95 22.41 -10.79
C LEU A 316 -8.32 23.05 -10.51
N ASP A 317 -8.43 23.86 -9.46
CA ASP A 317 -9.64 24.60 -9.11
C ASP A 317 -9.71 25.90 -9.93
N PHE A 318 -10.32 25.81 -11.10
CA PHE A 318 -10.46 26.95 -12.01
C PHE A 318 -11.40 28.03 -11.46
N GLU A 319 -12.44 27.63 -10.72
CA GLU A 319 -13.42 28.55 -10.15
C GLU A 319 -12.78 29.45 -9.08
N ALA A 320 -11.90 28.90 -8.26
CA ALA A 320 -11.16 29.66 -7.24
C ALA A 320 -10.33 30.82 -7.81
N MET A 321 -9.98 30.78 -9.10
CA MET A 321 -9.23 31.81 -9.82
C MET A 321 -10.11 32.78 -10.61
N GLN A 322 -11.39 32.46 -10.83
CA GLN A 322 -12.25 33.30 -11.67
C GLN A 322 -12.39 34.69 -11.05
N TYR A 323 -12.15 35.71 -11.88
CA TYR A 323 -12.23 37.14 -11.52
C TYR A 323 -11.17 37.65 -10.53
N LYS A 324 -10.13 36.85 -10.28
CA LYS A 324 -9.02 37.23 -9.40
C LYS A 324 -7.78 37.54 -10.21
N SER A 325 -6.93 38.42 -9.69
CA SER A 325 -5.71 38.86 -10.37
C SER A 325 -4.46 38.77 -9.51
N GLU A 326 -4.61 38.37 -8.25
CA GLU A 326 -3.50 38.24 -7.31
C GLU A 326 -3.51 36.87 -6.63
N ILE A 327 -2.32 36.37 -6.33
CA ILE A 327 -2.12 35.17 -5.53
C ILE A 327 -1.17 35.48 -4.37
N THR A 328 -1.54 35.01 -3.19
CA THR A 328 -0.73 35.07 -1.98
C THR A 328 -0.26 33.66 -1.64
N TYR A 329 1.05 33.42 -1.65
CA TYR A 329 1.66 32.17 -1.23
C TYR A 329 2.13 32.26 0.22
N THR A 330 1.99 31.16 0.96
CA THR A 330 2.56 30.97 2.29
C THR A 330 3.66 29.92 2.22
N PHE A 331 4.90 30.34 2.42
CA PHE A 331 6.06 29.47 2.47
C PHE A 331 6.59 29.32 3.89
N GLU A 332 7.20 28.18 4.20
CA GLU A 332 7.98 27.97 5.42
C GLU A 332 9.39 27.50 5.08
N ASP A 333 10.34 27.80 5.96
CA ASP A 333 11.72 27.33 5.85
C ASP A 333 11.81 25.89 6.38
N GLY A 334 12.16 24.97 5.49
CA GLY A 334 12.37 23.57 5.82
C GLY A 334 13.80 23.24 6.24
N LEU A 335 14.05 21.94 6.40
CA LEU A 335 15.36 21.35 6.63
C LEU A 335 16.33 21.76 5.52
N PHE A 336 17.58 22.07 5.90
CA PHE A 336 18.64 22.46 4.97
C PHE A 336 18.32 23.70 4.10
N GLY A 337 17.38 24.54 4.54
CA GLY A 337 16.94 25.72 3.78
C GLY A 337 16.02 25.40 2.60
N LEU A 338 15.52 24.17 2.51
CA LEU A 338 14.55 23.77 1.49
C LEU A 338 13.17 24.34 1.82
N ARG A 339 12.87 25.51 1.26
CA ARG A 339 11.57 26.18 1.44
C ARG A 339 10.42 25.29 0.95
N VAL A 340 9.30 25.34 1.64
CA VAL A 340 8.10 24.56 1.31
C VAL A 340 6.88 25.46 1.19
N LEU A 341 6.08 25.24 0.16
CA LEU A 341 4.80 25.87 -0.04
C LEU A 341 3.76 25.19 0.87
N LYS A 342 3.24 25.91 1.86
CA LYS A 342 2.23 25.40 2.82
C LYS A 342 0.80 25.64 2.35
N GLY A 343 0.59 26.72 1.62
CA GLY A 343 -0.73 27.10 1.13
C GLY A 343 -0.66 28.31 0.20
N PHE A 344 -1.78 28.56 -0.47
CA PHE A 344 -1.96 29.73 -1.32
C PHE A 344 -3.41 30.20 -1.24
N GLU A 345 -3.63 31.48 -1.49
CA GLU A 345 -4.95 32.09 -1.56
C GLU A 345 -4.99 33.06 -2.74
N PHE A 346 -6.02 32.93 -3.58
CA PHE A 346 -6.26 33.89 -4.65
C PHE A 346 -7.06 35.07 -4.10
N THR A 347 -6.57 36.27 -4.36
CA THR A 347 -7.17 37.55 -3.97
C THR A 347 -7.49 38.43 -5.17
N LYS A 348 -8.23 39.51 -4.91
CA LYS A 348 -8.82 40.39 -5.93
C LYS A 348 -7.78 41.02 -6.84
#